data_AF-A0A158K8N1-F1
#
_entry.id   AF-A0A158K8N1-F1
#
_cell.length_a   1.000
_cell.length_b   1.000
_cell.length_c   1.000
_cell.angle_alpha   90.00
_cell.angle_beta   90.00
_cell.angle_gamma   90.00
#
_symmetry.space_group_name_H-M   'P 1'
#
loop_
_entity.id
_entity.type
_entity.pdbx_description
1 polymer ?
#
loop_
_entity_poly.entity_id
_entity_poly.type
_entity_poly.pdbx_seq_one_letter_code
_entity_poly.pdbx_strand_id
1 'polypeptide(L)'
;MDTWVGMGFSNLVAFFIILTTAATLNAHGVTEVQTSSQAALALKPIAGKFAFLLFSVGIVGTGLLALPVLAGSAAYAMAGTFRWRNSLALKPQLAKRFYGIVVMSTIVGLAIGFTPIDPIKALYWSAVINGVVSVPIMVLIMFMAVNPKIMGRFVISLKLRAAGWLATAVMGVGVVAMFWFMSR
;
A
#
# COMPACT_ATOMS: atom_id res chain seq x y z
N MET A 1 -19.90 -6.64 -2.52
CA MET A 1 -20.37 -5.45 -1.77
C MET A 1 -19.25 -4.95 -0.87
N ASP A 2 -18.54 -5.85 -0.19
CA ASP A 2 -17.39 -5.57 0.68
C ASP A 2 -16.31 -4.68 0.04
N THR A 3 -15.92 -4.94 -1.21
CA THR A 3 -14.91 -4.12 -1.90
C THR A 3 -15.39 -2.70 -2.19
N TRP A 4 -16.67 -2.52 -2.50
CA TRP A 4 -17.23 -1.19 -2.81
C TRP A 4 -17.32 -0.33 -1.54
N VAL A 5 -17.79 -0.90 -0.44
CA VAL A 5 -17.83 -0.22 0.86
C VAL A 5 -16.42 0.07 1.35
N GLY A 6 -15.50 -0.90 1.21
CA GLY A 6 -14.09 -0.75 1.56
C GLY A 6 -13.40 0.36 0.76
N MET A 7 -13.55 0.39 -0.56
CA MET A 7 -13.00 1.47 -1.40
C MET A 7 -13.62 2.83 -1.06
N GLY A 8 -14.93 2.88 -0.83
CA GLY A 8 -15.63 4.11 -0.45
C GLY A 8 -15.08 4.69 0.87
N PHE A 9 -14.93 3.85 1.89
CA PHE A 9 -14.35 4.26 3.16
C PHE A 9 -12.89 4.68 3.03
N SER A 10 -12.08 3.93 2.26
CA SER A 10 -10.68 4.29 2.00
C SER A 10 -10.55 5.66 1.32
N ASN A 11 -11.38 5.94 0.31
CA ASN A 11 -11.36 7.22 -0.38
C ASN A 11 -11.84 8.38 0.50
N LEU A 12 -12.83 8.14 1.38
CA LEU A 12 -13.29 9.11 2.37
C LEU A 12 -12.16 9.47 3.35
N VAL A 13 -11.45 8.48 3.87
CA VAL A 13 -10.30 8.70 4.77
C VAL A 13 -9.19 9.46 4.04
N ALA A 14 -8.86 9.08 2.80
CA ALA A 14 -7.86 9.77 1.98
C ALA A 14 -8.24 11.25 1.76
N PHE A 15 -9.51 11.53 1.48
CA PHE A 15 -10.02 12.89 1.33
C PHE A 15 -9.83 13.71 2.61
N PHE A 16 -10.17 13.18 3.79
CA PHE A 16 -9.95 13.87 5.06
C PHE A 16 -8.47 14.12 5.37
N ILE A 17 -7.57 13.21 5.00
CA ILE A 17 -6.12 13.40 5.14
C ILE A 17 -5.65 14.58 4.26
N ILE A 18 -6.07 14.60 2.98
CA ILE A 18 -5.72 15.68 2.04
C ILE A 18 -6.30 17.02 2.51
N LEU A 19 -7.56 17.05 2.92
CA LEU A 19 -8.22 18.26 3.39
C LEU A 19 -7.55 18.81 4.66
N THR A 20 -7.27 17.94 5.63
CA THR A 20 -6.62 18.34 6.89
C THR A 20 -5.21 18.86 6.61
N THR A 21 -4.42 18.17 5.79
CA THR A 21 -3.06 18.63 5.45
C THR A 21 -3.08 19.93 4.65
N ALA A 22 -4.01 20.11 3.71
CA ALA A 22 -4.18 21.36 2.97
C ALA A 22 -4.60 22.52 3.88
N ALA A 23 -5.62 22.33 4.72
CA ALA A 23 -6.15 23.38 5.59
C ALA A 23 -5.15 23.81 6.69
N THR A 24 -4.12 23.00 6.95
CA THR A 24 -3.22 23.20 8.09
C THR A 24 -1.78 23.40 7.65
N LEU A 25 -1.15 22.43 7.01
CA LEU A 25 0.25 22.53 6.58
C LEU A 25 0.43 23.53 5.44
N ASN A 26 -0.42 23.47 4.41
CA ASN A 26 -0.33 24.40 3.28
C ASN A 26 -0.66 25.84 3.73
N ALA A 27 -1.65 26.00 4.61
CA ALA A 27 -1.97 27.30 5.22
C ALA A 27 -0.84 27.89 6.09
N HIS A 28 0.03 27.06 6.66
CA HIS A 28 1.21 27.49 7.43
C HIS A 28 2.51 27.53 6.59
N GLY A 29 2.41 27.41 5.26
CA GLY A 29 3.56 27.48 4.34
C GLY A 29 4.52 26.28 4.39
N VAL A 30 4.14 25.19 5.06
CA VAL A 30 4.95 23.96 5.13
C VAL A 30 4.60 23.09 3.93
N THR A 31 5.43 23.16 2.88
CA THR A 31 5.27 22.37 1.66
C THR A 31 5.99 21.03 1.71
N GLU A 32 6.90 20.85 2.67
CA GLU A 32 7.70 19.63 2.79
C GLU A 32 7.55 19.03 4.19
N VAL A 33 6.93 17.84 4.26
CA VAL A 33 6.78 17.08 5.51
C VAL A 33 7.95 16.13 5.61
N GLN A 34 8.90 16.45 6.48
CA GLN A 34 10.10 15.62 6.67
C GLN A 34 10.00 14.75 7.92
N THR A 35 9.15 15.10 8.90
CA THR A 35 9.06 14.38 10.18
C THR A 35 7.62 14.05 10.61
N SER A 36 7.47 12.96 11.36
CA SER A 36 6.17 12.51 11.88
C SER A 36 5.53 13.54 12.84
N SER A 37 6.35 14.34 13.52
CA SER A 37 5.87 15.44 14.37
C SER A 37 5.22 16.55 13.55
N GLN A 38 5.72 16.87 12.35
CA GLN A 38 5.06 17.81 11.43
C GLN A 38 3.72 17.27 10.93
N ALA A 39 3.63 15.97 10.66
CA ALA A 39 2.36 15.34 10.30
C ALA A 39 1.34 15.40 11.44
N ALA A 40 1.77 15.23 12.70
CA ALA A 40 0.89 15.40 13.86
C ALA A 40 0.42 16.85 14.06
N LEU A 41 1.25 17.84 13.71
CA LEU A 41 0.86 19.26 13.75
C LEU A 41 -0.29 19.58 12.77
N ALA A 42 -0.44 18.81 11.69
CA ALA A 42 -1.58 18.94 10.78
C ALA A 42 -2.92 18.68 11.49
N LEU A 43 -2.94 17.84 12.52
CA LEU A 43 -4.14 17.54 13.30
C LEU A 43 -4.39 18.54 14.44
N LYS A 44 -3.45 19.44 14.74
CA LYS A 44 -3.54 20.40 15.85
C LYS A 44 -4.78 21.31 15.82
N PRO A 45 -5.24 21.87 14.69
CA PRO A 45 -6.42 22.74 14.71
C PRO A 45 -7.74 21.97 14.86
N ILE A 46 -7.76 20.66 14.59
CA ILE A 46 -8.96 19.81 14.75
C ILE A 46 -9.00 19.16 16.13
N ALA A 47 -7.86 18.62 16.60
CA ALA A 47 -7.77 17.82 17.84
C ALA A 47 -7.03 18.53 18.99
N GLY A 48 -6.53 19.75 18.78
CA GLY A 48 -5.85 20.55 19.81
C GLY A 48 -4.65 19.82 20.42
N LYS A 49 -4.64 19.73 21.76
CA LYS A 49 -3.60 19.03 22.55
C LYS A 49 -3.59 17.52 22.33
N PHE A 50 -4.69 16.93 21.85
CA PHE A 50 -4.81 15.50 21.59
C PHE A 50 -4.34 15.10 20.18
N ALA A 51 -3.97 16.06 19.32
CA ALA A 51 -3.51 15.78 17.96
C ALA A 51 -2.35 14.77 17.91
N PHE A 52 -1.35 14.94 18.78
CA PHE A 52 -0.21 14.02 18.87
C PHE A 52 -0.61 12.63 19.37
N LEU A 53 -1.50 12.55 20.36
CA LEU A 53 -2.02 11.28 20.87
C LEU A 53 -2.82 10.55 19.78
N LEU A 54 -3.74 11.25 19.11
CA LEU A 54 -4.61 10.69 18.07
C LEU A 54 -3.80 10.23 16.86
N PHE A 55 -2.80 11.01 16.45
CA PHE A 55 -1.87 10.64 15.38
C PHE A 55 -1.03 9.41 15.74
N SER A 56 -0.51 9.36 16.97
CA SER A 56 0.28 8.21 17.45
C SER A 56 -0.55 6.93 17.51
N VAL A 57 -1.77 7.00 18.06
CA VAL A 57 -2.72 5.88 18.07
C VAL A 57 -3.09 5.46 16.65
N GLY A 58 -3.27 6.41 15.74
CA GLY A 58 -3.55 6.14 14.32
C GLY A 58 -2.41 5.41 13.62
N ILE A 59 -1.16 5.86 13.78
CA ILE A 59 0.02 5.18 13.21
C ILE A 59 0.17 3.77 13.79
N VAL A 60 0.06 3.61 15.10
CA VAL A 60 0.18 2.30 15.75
C VAL A 60 -0.94 1.36 15.29
N GLY A 61 -2.18 1.85 15.23
CA GLY A 61 -3.33 1.07 14.78
C GLY A 61 -3.23 0.64 13.32
N THR A 62 -2.83 1.56 12.42
CA THR A 62 -2.61 1.24 11.01
C THR A 62 -1.46 0.25 10.82
N GLY A 63 -0.35 0.40 11.56
CA GLY A 63 0.75 -0.55 11.57
C GLY A 63 0.33 -1.95 12.03
N LEU A 64 -0.43 -2.04 13.13
CA LEU A 64 -0.90 -3.32 13.68
C LEU A 64 -1.82 -4.07 12.71
N LEU A 65 -2.62 -3.36 11.92
CA LEU A 65 -3.47 -3.96 10.88
C LEU A 65 -2.69 -4.32 9.61
N ALA A 66 -1.71 -3.49 9.22
CA ALA A 66 -0.94 -3.69 8.00
C ALA A 66 0.07 -4.83 8.11
N LEU A 67 0.76 -4.96 9.26
CA LEU A 67 1.83 -5.94 9.45
C LEU A 67 1.37 -7.40 9.20
N PRO A 68 0.24 -7.89 9.78
CA PRO A 68 -0.22 -9.26 9.56
C PRO A 68 -0.61 -9.54 8.10
N VAL A 69 -1.27 -8.58 7.46
CA VAL A 69 -1.75 -8.73 6.07
C VAL A 69 -0.56 -8.78 5.10
N LEU A 70 0.42 -7.90 5.27
CA LEU A 70 1.64 -7.88 4.44
C LEU A 70 2.52 -9.11 4.69
N ALA A 71 2.75 -9.46 5.95
CA ALA A 71 3.55 -10.64 6.29
C ALA A 71 2.89 -11.92 5.79
N GLY A 72 1.56 -12.03 5.92
CA GLY A 72 0.79 -13.14 5.37
C GLY A 72 0.88 -13.20 3.84
N SER A 73 0.65 -12.08 3.15
CA SER A 73 0.72 -12.00 1.68
C SER A 73 2.12 -12.36 1.14
N ALA A 74 3.18 -11.84 1.76
CA ALA A 74 4.56 -12.16 1.40
C ALA A 74 4.88 -13.64 1.63
N ALA A 75 4.45 -14.20 2.75
CA ALA A 75 4.65 -15.62 3.04
C ALA A 75 3.87 -16.52 2.07
N TYR A 76 2.65 -16.15 1.68
CA TYR A 76 1.89 -16.84 0.64
C TYR A 76 2.55 -16.75 -0.74
N ALA A 77 3.04 -15.57 -1.13
CA ALA A 77 3.75 -15.37 -2.40
C ALA A 77 5.01 -16.24 -2.47
N MET A 78 5.82 -16.25 -1.40
CA MET A 78 7.02 -17.08 -1.29
C MET A 78 6.69 -18.59 -1.32
N ALA A 79 5.64 -19.01 -0.63
CA ALA A 79 5.22 -20.42 -0.67
C ALA A 79 4.81 -20.85 -2.09
N GLY A 80 4.15 -19.96 -2.84
CA GLY A 80 3.76 -20.17 -4.23
C GLY A 80 4.96 -20.25 -5.19
N THR A 81 5.93 -19.36 -5.07
CA THR A 81 7.13 -19.34 -5.95
C THR A 81 8.03 -20.55 -5.73
N PHE A 82 8.19 -21.00 -4.49
CA PHE A 82 9.00 -22.18 -4.16
C PHE A 82 8.26 -23.53 -4.37
N ARG A 83 7.02 -23.50 -4.90
CA ARG A 83 6.15 -24.67 -5.13
C ARG A 83 6.05 -25.60 -3.90
N TRP A 84 6.13 -25.05 -2.69
CA TRP A 84 5.87 -25.83 -1.48
C TRP A 84 4.38 -26.22 -1.46
N ARG A 85 4.06 -27.46 -1.06
CA ARG A 85 2.67 -27.96 -0.98
C ARG A 85 1.89 -27.13 0.03
N ASN A 86 1.21 -26.09 -0.45
CA ASN A 86 0.25 -25.30 0.30
C ASN A 86 -1.07 -26.06 0.39
N SER A 87 -1.47 -26.40 1.60
CA SER A 87 -2.88 -26.60 1.94
C SER A 87 -3.12 -25.92 3.27
N LEU A 88 -4.06 -24.96 3.32
CA LEU A 88 -4.58 -24.35 4.56
C LEU A 88 -5.13 -25.41 5.55
N ALA A 89 -5.26 -26.67 5.12
CA ALA A 89 -5.73 -27.79 5.93
C ALA A 89 -4.61 -28.67 6.53
N LEU A 90 -3.32 -28.36 6.34
CA LEU A 90 -2.24 -29.20 6.90
C LEU A 90 -1.43 -28.55 8.03
N LYS A 91 -1.62 -29.17 9.20
CA LYS A 91 -0.82 -29.29 10.42
C LYS A 91 0.18 -28.16 10.77
N PRO A 92 0.18 -27.69 12.04
CA PRO A 92 1.11 -26.69 12.60
C PRO A 92 2.61 -27.09 12.58
N GLN A 93 2.96 -28.21 11.96
CA GLN A 93 4.34 -28.71 11.84
C GLN A 93 5.04 -28.27 10.54
N LEU A 94 4.31 -27.82 9.49
CA LEU A 94 4.91 -27.14 8.32
C LEU A 94 5.09 -25.62 8.55
N ALA A 95 4.56 -25.11 9.66
CA ALA A 95 4.48 -23.70 10.02
C ALA A 95 5.84 -23.07 10.39
N LYS A 96 6.90 -23.84 10.67
CA LYS A 96 8.21 -23.27 11.05
C LYS A 96 8.81 -22.38 9.97
N ARG A 97 8.64 -22.72 8.69
CA ARG A 97 9.17 -21.90 7.56
C ARG A 97 8.30 -20.69 7.28
N PHE A 98 6.97 -20.83 7.36
CA PHE A 98 6.03 -19.72 7.21
C PHE A 98 6.18 -18.69 8.34
N TYR A 99 6.14 -19.14 9.60
CA TYR A 99 6.41 -18.28 10.75
C TYR A 99 7.85 -17.78 10.75
N GLY A 100 8.81 -18.56 10.25
CA GLY A 100 10.18 -18.10 10.03
C GLY A 100 10.27 -16.90 9.09
N ILE A 101 9.53 -16.91 7.97
CA ILE A 101 9.44 -15.76 7.05
C ILE A 101 8.79 -14.57 7.75
N VAL A 102 7.70 -14.76 8.49
CA VAL A 102 7.02 -13.68 9.23
C VAL A 102 7.94 -13.06 10.31
N VAL A 103 8.63 -13.88 11.10
CA VAL A 103 9.57 -13.43 12.13
C VAL A 103 10.76 -12.73 11.49
N MET A 104 11.35 -13.31 10.43
CA MET A 104 12.46 -12.69 9.70
C MET A 104 12.05 -11.35 9.08
N SER A 105 10.90 -11.27 8.42
CA SER A 105 10.42 -10.01 7.83
C SER A 105 10.07 -8.97 8.89
N THR A 106 9.59 -9.39 10.07
CA THR A 106 9.41 -8.48 11.22
C THR A 106 10.75 -7.96 11.75
N ILE A 107 11.75 -8.83 11.92
CA ILE A 107 13.10 -8.44 12.37
C ILE A 107 13.76 -7.51 11.37
N VAL A 108 13.68 -7.81 10.07
CA VAL A 108 14.22 -6.96 9.01
C VAL A 108 13.51 -5.60 8.99
N GLY A 109 12.18 -5.57 9.11
CA GLY A 109 11.42 -4.33 9.23
C GLY A 109 11.83 -3.50 10.45
N LEU A 110 12.05 -4.15 11.59
CA LEU A 110 12.54 -3.49 12.81
C LEU A 110 13.96 -2.93 12.61
N ALA A 111 14.85 -3.71 11.98
CA ALA A 111 16.23 -3.33 11.70
C ALA A 111 16.33 -2.11 10.76
N ILE A 112 15.44 -2.01 9.77
CA ILE A 112 15.35 -0.83 8.90
C ILE A 112 14.99 0.42 9.72
N GLY A 113 14.16 0.28 10.75
CA GLY A 113 13.81 1.37 11.68
C GLY A 113 14.99 1.90 12.52
N PHE A 114 16.06 1.12 12.67
CA PHE A 114 17.31 1.57 13.32
C PHE A 114 18.30 2.22 12.33
N THR A 115 17.99 2.23 11.04
CA THR A 115 18.82 2.90 10.03
C THR A 115 18.51 4.41 10.03
N PRO A 116 19.48 5.31 9.82
CA PRO A 116 19.27 6.76 9.77
C PRO A 116 18.42 7.27 8.58
N ILE A 117 17.65 6.40 7.93
CA ILE A 117 16.75 6.78 6.83
C ILE A 117 15.51 7.43 7.45
N ASP A 118 15.20 8.65 7.03
CA ASP A 118 13.95 9.31 7.40
C ASP A 118 12.75 8.41 7.05
N PRO A 119 11.95 7.96 8.04
CA PRO A 119 10.82 7.07 7.81
C PRO A 119 9.81 7.63 6.80
N ILE A 120 9.68 8.96 6.74
CA ILE A 120 8.81 9.61 5.77
C ILE A 120 9.35 9.49 4.35
N LYS A 121 10.66 9.65 4.14
CA LYS A 121 11.29 9.40 2.82
C LYS A 121 11.17 7.94 2.43
N ALA A 122 11.36 7.02 3.39
CA ALA A 122 11.15 5.59 3.14
C ALA A 122 9.71 5.27 2.74
N LEU A 123 8.73 5.87 3.42
CA LEU A 123 7.30 5.71 3.09
C LEU A 123 6.98 6.28 1.71
N TYR A 124 7.53 7.45 1.38
CA TYR A 124 7.38 8.07 0.05
C TYR A 124 7.97 7.19 -1.06
N TRP A 125 9.22 6.75 -0.92
CA TRP A 125 9.86 5.88 -1.90
C TRP A 125 9.17 4.51 -2.00
N SER A 126 8.66 3.98 -0.89
CA SER A 126 7.85 2.75 -0.89
C SER A 126 6.57 2.92 -1.72
N ALA A 127 5.86 4.04 -1.57
CA ALA A 127 4.68 4.36 -2.37
C ALA A 127 5.02 4.54 -3.86
N VAL A 128 6.14 5.19 -4.16
CA VAL A 128 6.66 5.34 -5.54
C VAL A 128 6.95 3.98 -6.17
N ILE A 129 7.72 3.13 -5.50
CA ILE A 129 8.06 1.79 -5.99
C ILE A 129 6.77 0.97 -6.18
N ASN A 130 5.82 1.04 -5.25
CA ASN A 130 4.53 0.39 -5.38
C ASN A 130 3.76 0.89 -6.63
N GLY A 131 3.75 2.19 -6.89
CA GLY A 131 3.16 2.77 -8.10
C GLY A 131 3.80 2.22 -9.39
N VAL A 132 5.13 2.15 -9.43
CA VAL A 132 5.88 1.61 -10.58
C VAL A 132 5.61 0.13 -10.79
N VAL A 133 5.64 -0.67 -9.71
CA VAL A 133 5.42 -2.13 -9.75
C VAL A 133 3.97 -2.50 -10.02
N SER A 134 3.02 -1.63 -9.64
CA SER A 134 1.59 -1.84 -9.91
C SER A 134 1.26 -1.89 -11.41
N VAL A 135 1.96 -1.12 -12.25
CA VAL A 135 1.71 -1.08 -13.70
C VAL A 135 1.89 -2.46 -14.36
N PRO A 136 3.04 -3.15 -14.28
CA PRO A 136 3.21 -4.47 -14.89
C PRO A 136 2.28 -5.52 -14.28
N ILE A 137 2.01 -5.46 -12.97
CA ILE A 137 1.06 -6.38 -12.32
C ILE A 137 -0.35 -6.17 -12.89
N MET A 138 -0.79 -4.93 -13.05
CA MET A 138 -2.11 -4.60 -13.59
C MET A 138 -2.23 -4.99 -15.07
N VAL A 139 -1.19 -4.82 -15.86
CA VAL A 139 -1.10 -5.33 -17.25
C VAL A 139 -1.29 -6.86 -17.27
N LEU A 140 -0.58 -7.59 -16.41
CA LEU A 140 -0.69 -9.05 -16.31
C LEU A 140 -2.11 -9.48 -15.91
N ILE A 141 -2.69 -8.83 -14.90
CA ILE A 141 -4.06 -9.11 -14.46
C ILE A 141 -5.06 -8.84 -15.59
N MET A 142 -4.90 -7.75 -16.34
CA MET A 142 -5.75 -7.44 -17.48
C MET A 142 -5.62 -8.47 -18.60
N PHE A 143 -4.42 -8.95 -18.91
CA PHE A 143 -4.24 -10.06 -19.85
C PHE A 143 -4.92 -11.34 -19.38
N MET A 144 -4.80 -11.67 -18.09
CA MET A 144 -5.44 -12.86 -17.52
C MET A 144 -6.96 -12.76 -17.53
N ALA A 145 -7.50 -11.59 -17.19
CA ALA A 145 -8.93 -11.39 -17.01
C ALA A 145 -9.69 -11.22 -18.35
N VAL A 146 -8.97 -10.86 -19.42
CA VAL A 146 -9.51 -10.87 -20.79
C VAL A 146 -9.42 -12.27 -21.42
N ASN A 147 -8.58 -13.17 -20.90
CA ASN A 147 -8.39 -14.49 -21.49
C ASN A 147 -9.49 -15.48 -21.05
N PRO A 148 -10.36 -15.94 -21.96
CA PRO A 148 -11.41 -16.92 -21.64
C PRO A 148 -10.85 -18.28 -21.18
N LYS A 149 -9.59 -18.61 -21.52
CA LYS A 149 -8.95 -19.83 -21.03
C LYS A 149 -8.64 -19.80 -19.53
N ILE A 150 -8.49 -18.60 -18.93
CA ILE A 150 -8.15 -18.41 -17.52
C ILE A 150 -9.39 -18.07 -16.70
N MET A 151 -10.26 -17.17 -17.20
CA MET A 151 -11.49 -16.78 -16.49
C MET A 151 -12.73 -17.63 -16.83
N GLY A 152 -12.66 -18.52 -17.82
CA GLY A 152 -13.78 -19.38 -18.20
C GLY A 152 -15.00 -18.57 -18.63
N ARG A 153 -16.11 -18.69 -17.90
CA ARG A 153 -17.38 -17.97 -18.16
C ARG A 153 -17.47 -16.57 -17.55
N PHE A 154 -16.49 -16.17 -16.72
CA PHE A 154 -16.48 -14.87 -16.03
C PHE A 154 -15.59 -13.83 -16.72
N VAL A 155 -15.48 -13.89 -18.06
CA VAL A 155 -14.68 -12.92 -18.81
C VAL A 155 -15.21 -11.52 -18.59
N ILE A 156 -14.28 -10.58 -18.41
CA ILE A 156 -14.60 -9.18 -18.22
C ILE A 156 -15.40 -8.61 -19.40
N SER A 157 -16.47 -7.86 -19.10
CA SER A 157 -17.28 -7.16 -20.12
C SER A 157 -16.48 -6.09 -20.84
N LEU A 158 -16.83 -5.78 -22.11
CA LEU A 158 -16.07 -4.84 -22.94
C LEU A 158 -15.89 -3.46 -22.28
N LYS A 159 -16.89 -2.99 -21.52
CA LYS A 159 -16.84 -1.73 -20.76
C LYS A 159 -15.81 -1.76 -19.63
N LEU A 160 -15.79 -2.83 -18.83
CA LEU A 160 -14.80 -2.96 -17.76
C LEU A 160 -13.40 -3.21 -18.32
N ARG A 161 -13.29 -3.90 -19.47
CA ARG A 161 -12.02 -4.07 -20.17
C ARG A 161 -11.44 -2.73 -20.60
N ALA A 162 -12.27 -1.88 -21.22
CA ALA A 162 -11.85 -0.53 -21.62
C ALA A 162 -11.47 0.32 -20.41
N ALA A 163 -12.27 0.30 -19.34
CA ALA A 163 -11.96 1.02 -18.10
C ALA A 163 -10.66 0.53 -17.43
N GLY A 164 -10.45 -0.79 -17.39
CA GLY A 164 -9.24 -1.39 -16.82
C GLY A 164 -7.99 -1.02 -17.62
N TRP A 165 -8.04 -1.10 -18.96
CA TRP A 165 -6.92 -0.68 -19.81
C TRP A 165 -6.66 0.83 -19.74
N LEU A 166 -7.71 1.64 -19.63
CA LEU A 166 -7.57 3.09 -19.43
C LEU A 166 -6.90 3.40 -18.10
N ALA A 167 -7.30 2.73 -17.01
CA ALA A 167 -6.65 2.89 -15.70
C ALA A 167 -5.17 2.48 -15.74
N THR A 168 -4.85 1.34 -16.34
CA THR A 168 -3.46 0.89 -16.54
C THR A 168 -2.66 1.90 -17.36
N ALA A 169 -3.24 2.45 -18.43
CA ALA A 169 -2.59 3.45 -19.26
C ALA A 169 -2.33 4.76 -18.48
N VAL A 170 -3.30 5.24 -17.71
CA VAL A 170 -3.14 6.44 -16.85
C VAL A 170 -2.04 6.23 -15.82
N MET A 171 -2.00 5.06 -15.15
CA MET A 171 -0.91 4.75 -14.22
C MET A 171 0.45 4.66 -14.93
N GLY A 172 0.51 4.02 -16.10
CA GLY A 172 1.73 3.93 -16.92
C GLY A 172 2.25 5.29 -17.35
N VAL A 173 1.37 6.19 -17.80
CA VAL A 173 1.72 7.59 -18.13
C VAL A 173 2.26 8.31 -16.90
N GLY A 174 1.66 8.11 -15.72
CA GLY A 174 2.15 8.69 -14.46
C GLY A 174 3.58 8.24 -14.13
N VAL A 175 3.88 6.95 -14.29
CA VAL A 175 5.23 6.40 -14.08
C VAL A 175 6.23 6.96 -15.09
N VAL A 176 5.87 7.01 -16.37
CA VAL A 176 6.73 7.58 -17.42
C VAL A 176 6.99 9.07 -17.16
N ALA A 177 5.96 9.83 -16.77
CA ALA A 177 6.09 11.24 -16.42
C ALA A 177 7.01 11.43 -15.20
N MET A 178 6.92 10.55 -14.20
CA MET A 178 7.82 10.57 -13.04
C MET A 178 9.28 10.34 -13.44
N PHE A 179 9.56 9.33 -14.29
CA PHE A 179 10.92 9.10 -14.80
C PHE A 179 11.42 10.27 -15.65
N TRP A 180 10.53 10.88 -16.44
CA TRP A 180 10.89 12.03 -17.28
C TRP A 180 11.21 13.28 -16.44
N PHE A 181 10.47 13.52 -15.36
CA PHE A 181 10.73 14.62 -14.43
C PHE A 181 11.98 14.39 -13.58
N MET A 182 12.24 13.15 -13.16
CA MET A 182 13.46 12.78 -12.41
C MET A 182 14.73 12.85 -13.28
N SER A 183 14.59 12.71 -14.60
CA SER A 183 15.71 12.77 -15.56
C SER A 183 16.07 14.18 -16.04
N ARG A 184 15.35 15.22 -15.58
CA ARG A 184 15.66 16.63 -15.81
C ARG A 184 16.25 17.27 -14.56
#